data_AF-A0A511AG25-F1
#
_entry.id   AF-A0A511AG25-F1
#
_cell.length_a   1.000
_cell.length_b   1.000
_cell.length_c   1.000
_cell.angle_alpha   90.00
_cell.angle_beta   90.00
_cell.angle_gamma   90.00
#
_symmetry.space_group_name_H-M   'P 1'
#
loop_
_entity.id
_entity.type
_entity.pdbx_description
1 polymer ?
#
loop_
_entity_poly.entity_id
_entity_poly.type
_entity_poly.pdbx_seq_one_letter_code
_entity_poly.pdbx_strand_id
1 'polypeptide(L)'
;MLEPVITGVVTRAAWIEQIGAHLGNARAAVEWGRTPSEVDWEMIRVVKKIRGAGWRTAILTNGTDTVEAEVDALGLTPYFDHVFNSARLGFAKPDRRAFQRVLDRLELPAAEVFFTDDSPSKLAGAEALGMPTHHFRGAPDLRTALRILGIDA
;
A
#
# COMPACT_ATOMS: atom_id res chain seq x y z
N MET A 1 7.71 -15.05 10.16
CA MET A 1 7.36 -15.60 8.83
C MET A 1 6.95 -14.52 7.83
N LEU A 2 6.33 -13.40 8.24
CA LEU A 2 5.82 -12.40 7.30
C LEU A 2 6.91 -11.50 6.69
N GLU A 3 7.88 -11.05 7.49
CA GLU A 3 8.88 -10.08 7.04
C GLU A 3 9.65 -10.50 5.77
N PRO A 4 10.15 -11.75 5.62
CA PRO A 4 10.84 -12.17 4.41
C PRO A 4 9.99 -12.05 3.14
N VAL A 5 8.68 -12.33 3.19
CA VAL A 5 7.83 -12.27 2.00
C VAL A 5 7.48 -10.83 1.63
N ILE A 6 7.27 -9.96 2.64
CA ILE A 6 6.96 -8.55 2.39
C ILE A 6 8.19 -7.69 2.07
N THR A 7 9.40 -8.23 2.20
CA THR A 7 10.66 -7.56 1.83
C THR A 7 11.33 -8.21 0.61
N GLY A 8 10.64 -9.15 -0.05
CA GLY A 8 11.09 -9.76 -1.30
C GLY A 8 12.17 -10.82 -1.15
N VAL A 9 12.49 -11.23 0.08
CA VAL A 9 13.47 -12.30 0.36
C VAL A 9 12.92 -13.67 -0.06
N VAL A 10 11.61 -13.89 0.07
CA VAL A 10 10.93 -15.10 -0.40
C VAL A 10 9.71 -14.73 -1.25
N THR A 11 9.36 -15.60 -2.19
CA THR A 11 8.15 -15.43 -3.00
C THR A 11 6.90 -15.75 -2.18
N ARG A 12 5.75 -15.24 -2.60
CA ARG A 12 4.43 -15.58 -2.05
C ARG A 12 4.19 -17.08 -2.09
N ALA A 13 4.57 -17.74 -3.19
CA ALA A 13 4.40 -19.18 -3.35
C ALA A 13 5.20 -19.97 -2.31
N ALA A 14 6.50 -19.64 -2.14
CA ALA A 14 7.35 -20.28 -1.13
C ALA A 14 6.86 -19.98 0.30
N TRP A 15 6.37 -18.77 0.55
CA TRP A 15 5.79 -18.41 1.84
C TRP A 15 4.52 -19.21 2.15
N ILE A 16 3.61 -19.39 1.18
CA ILE A 16 2.40 -20.22 1.35
C ILE A 16 2.79 -21.68 1.65
N GLU A 17 3.80 -22.22 0.98
CA GLU A 17 4.32 -23.57 1.27
C GLU A 17 4.84 -23.68 2.71
N GLN A 18 5.62 -22.70 3.17
CA GLN A 18 6.11 -22.65 4.56
C GLN A 18 4.97 -22.56 5.57
N ILE A 19 3.93 -21.76 5.31
CA ILE A 19 2.73 -21.69 6.15
C ILE A 19 2.02 -23.06 6.17
N GLY A 20 1.86 -23.69 5.02
CA GLY A 20 1.26 -25.01 4.90
C GLY A 20 1.98 -26.08 5.71
N ALA A 21 3.32 -26.09 5.63
CA ALA A 21 4.16 -26.99 6.42
C ALA A 21 4.06 -26.70 7.93
N HIS A 22 4.08 -25.42 8.32
CA HIS A 22 3.98 -25.01 9.72
C HIS A 22 2.62 -25.38 10.35
N LEU A 23 1.53 -25.25 9.59
CA LEU A 23 0.18 -25.59 10.04
C LEU A 23 -0.15 -27.10 9.90
N GLY A 24 0.70 -27.88 9.22
CA GLY A 24 0.41 -29.26 8.85
C GLY A 24 -0.76 -29.40 7.86
N ASN A 25 -1.10 -28.33 7.13
CA ASN A 25 -2.23 -28.30 6.21
C ASN A 25 -1.93 -27.44 4.96
N ALA A 26 -1.15 -28.02 4.04
CA ALA A 26 -0.77 -27.37 2.78
C ALA A 26 -1.98 -26.95 1.93
N ARG A 27 -3.04 -27.77 1.91
CA ARG A 27 -4.25 -27.47 1.13
C ARG A 27 -4.92 -26.19 1.62
N ALA A 28 -5.15 -26.06 2.93
CA ALA A 28 -5.78 -24.87 3.50
C ALA A 28 -4.94 -23.61 3.25
N ALA A 29 -3.61 -23.70 3.35
CA ALA A 29 -2.71 -22.59 3.05
C ALA A 29 -2.82 -22.13 1.58
N VAL A 30 -2.89 -23.08 0.64
CA VAL A 30 -3.07 -22.77 -0.80
C VAL A 30 -4.45 -22.20 -1.09
N GLU A 31 -5.51 -22.74 -0.50
CA GLU A 31 -6.88 -22.23 -0.66
C GLU A 31 -6.98 -20.78 -0.14
N TRP A 32 -6.46 -20.51 1.06
CA TRP A 32 -6.39 -19.15 1.61
C TRP A 32 -5.52 -18.21 0.77
N GLY A 33 -4.37 -18.71 0.29
CA GLY A 33 -3.49 -17.96 -0.61
C GLY A 33 -4.11 -17.65 -1.98
N ARG A 34 -5.26 -18.21 -2.32
CA ARG A 34 -6.00 -17.91 -3.57
C ARG A 34 -7.26 -17.09 -3.32
N THR A 35 -7.54 -16.68 -2.08
CA THR A 35 -8.67 -15.82 -1.79
C THR A 35 -8.56 -14.53 -2.61
N PRO A 36 -9.56 -14.22 -3.46
CA PRO A 36 -9.48 -13.06 -4.33
C PRO A 36 -9.56 -11.78 -3.50
N SER A 37 -8.89 -10.74 -3.98
CA SER A 37 -9.06 -9.39 -3.47
C SER A 37 -10.28 -8.74 -4.12
N GLU A 38 -10.95 -7.87 -3.36
CA GLU A 38 -12.06 -7.06 -3.84
C GLU A 38 -11.63 -5.60 -3.95
N VAL A 39 -12.12 -4.91 -4.98
CA VAL A 39 -11.87 -3.48 -5.17
C VAL A 39 -12.87 -2.68 -4.36
N ASP A 40 -12.38 -1.80 -3.50
CA ASP A 40 -13.18 -0.72 -2.93
C ASP A 40 -13.40 0.38 -3.96
N TRP A 41 -14.51 0.28 -4.69
CA TRP A 41 -14.88 1.26 -5.71
C TRP A 41 -15.21 2.64 -5.14
N GLU A 42 -15.55 2.76 -3.86
CA GLU A 42 -15.71 4.06 -3.23
C GLU A 42 -14.37 4.79 -3.12
N MET A 43 -13.32 4.06 -2.74
CA MET A 43 -11.96 4.59 -2.72
C MET A 43 -11.45 4.94 -4.12
N ILE A 44 -11.80 4.16 -5.15
CA ILE A 44 -11.47 4.53 -6.53
C ILE A 44 -12.15 5.84 -6.95
N ARG A 45 -13.38 6.12 -6.50
CA ARG A 45 -14.03 7.42 -6.75
C ARG A 45 -13.28 8.57 -6.09
N VAL A 46 -12.79 8.38 -4.86
CA VAL A 46 -11.95 9.38 -4.16
C VAL A 46 -10.66 9.63 -4.92
N VAL A 47 -9.94 8.56 -5.33
CA VAL A 47 -8.72 8.66 -6.14
C VAL A 47 -8.97 9.43 -7.44
N LYS A 48 -10.07 9.13 -8.15
CA LYS A 48 -10.41 9.84 -9.39
C LYS A 48 -10.65 11.34 -9.17
N LYS A 49 -11.27 11.74 -8.05
CA LYS A 49 -11.46 13.16 -7.73
C LYS A 49 -10.15 13.87 -7.40
N ILE A 50 -9.31 13.24 -6.57
CA ILE A 50 -7.96 13.74 -6.25
C ILE A 50 -7.16 13.99 -7.53
N ARG A 51 -7.17 13.02 -8.46
CA ARG A 51 -6.51 13.16 -9.77
C ARG A 51 -7.15 14.24 -10.64
N GLY A 52 -8.47 14.34 -10.66
CA GLY A 52 -9.19 15.38 -11.39
C GLY A 52 -8.88 16.80 -10.89
N ALA A 53 -8.48 16.94 -9.62
CA ALA A 53 -8.00 18.18 -9.02
C ALA A 53 -6.49 18.44 -9.28
N GLY A 54 -5.81 17.60 -10.06
CA GLY A 54 -4.41 17.79 -10.48
C GLY A 54 -3.37 17.13 -9.57
N TRP A 55 -3.78 16.35 -8.57
CA TRP A 55 -2.86 15.66 -7.67
C TRP A 55 -2.41 14.31 -8.21
N ARG A 56 -1.16 13.94 -7.93
CA ARG A 56 -0.63 12.59 -8.18
C ARG A 56 -1.12 11.61 -7.12
N THR A 57 -1.31 10.35 -7.51
CA THR A 57 -1.75 9.28 -6.61
C THR A 57 -0.84 8.07 -6.75
N ALA A 58 -0.45 7.46 -5.63
CA ALA A 58 0.38 6.27 -5.62
C ALA A 58 -0.07 5.29 -4.55
N ILE A 59 0.23 4.00 -4.74
CA ILE A 59 0.08 2.96 -3.73
C ILE A 59 1.43 2.77 -3.05
N LEU A 60 1.46 2.72 -1.72
CA LEU A 60 2.57 2.13 -0.95
C LEU A 60 2.00 1.00 -0.10
N THR A 61 2.41 -0.24 -0.35
CA THR A 61 1.86 -1.41 0.34
C THR A 61 2.94 -2.34 0.87
N ASN A 62 2.67 -2.94 2.03
CA ASN A 62 3.44 -4.08 2.53
C ASN A 62 2.88 -5.34 1.88
N GLY A 63 3.40 -5.68 0.70
CA GLY A 63 2.86 -6.76 -0.12
C GLY A 63 3.92 -7.76 -0.53
N THR A 64 3.51 -8.77 -1.28
CA THR A 64 4.38 -9.88 -1.75
C THR A 64 4.91 -9.61 -3.16
N ASP A 65 5.60 -10.55 -3.78
CA ASP A 65 6.12 -10.43 -5.15
C ASP A 65 5.04 -10.38 -6.25
N THR A 66 3.75 -10.54 -5.91
CA THR A 66 2.62 -10.56 -6.85
C THR A 66 1.79 -9.28 -6.92
N VAL A 67 2.07 -8.26 -6.09
CA VAL A 67 1.23 -7.05 -5.96
C VAL A 67 0.97 -6.37 -7.30
N GLU A 68 2.00 -6.20 -8.13
CA GLU A 68 1.85 -5.50 -9.41
C GLU A 68 0.90 -6.25 -10.36
N ALA A 69 1.01 -7.58 -10.42
CA ALA A 69 0.11 -8.41 -11.20
C ALA A 69 -1.33 -8.40 -10.64
N GLU A 70 -1.49 -8.29 -9.32
CA GLU A 70 -2.79 -8.15 -8.67
C GLU A 70 -3.43 -6.79 -9.00
N VAL A 71 -2.67 -5.70 -8.95
CA VAL A 71 -3.13 -4.35 -9.33
C VAL A 71 -3.57 -4.33 -10.80
N ASP A 72 -2.80 -4.94 -11.69
CA ASP A 72 -3.14 -5.07 -13.11
C ASP A 72 -4.42 -5.90 -13.32
N ALA A 73 -4.50 -7.07 -12.67
CA ALA A 73 -5.66 -7.97 -12.80
C ALA A 73 -6.95 -7.36 -12.26
N LEU A 74 -6.87 -6.48 -11.25
CA LEU A 74 -7.99 -5.73 -10.70
C LEU A 74 -8.34 -4.48 -11.53
N GLY A 75 -7.58 -4.18 -12.58
CA GLY A 75 -7.79 -3.01 -13.44
C GLY A 75 -7.47 -1.68 -12.74
N LEU A 76 -6.60 -1.70 -11.73
CA LEU A 76 -6.30 -0.54 -10.89
C LEU A 76 -5.18 0.35 -11.44
N THR A 77 -4.36 -0.18 -12.33
CA THR A 77 -3.18 0.50 -12.92
C THR A 77 -3.47 1.89 -13.48
N PRO A 78 -4.61 2.15 -14.17
CA PRO A 78 -4.90 3.50 -14.67
C PRO A 78 -5.19 4.57 -13.60
N TYR A 79 -5.41 4.17 -12.34
CA TYR A 79 -5.76 5.09 -11.25
C TYR A 79 -4.57 5.57 -10.40
N PHE A 80 -3.38 5.03 -10.63
CA PHE A 80 -2.20 5.35 -9.82
C PHE A 80 -0.99 5.59 -10.74
N ASP A 81 -0.23 6.64 -10.44
CA ASP A 81 1.00 6.96 -11.16
C ASP A 81 2.14 6.00 -10.80
N HIS A 82 2.12 5.48 -9.56
CA HIS A 82 3.10 4.55 -9.05
C HIS A 82 2.51 3.50 -8.11
N VAL A 83 3.09 2.29 -8.14
CA VAL A 83 2.87 1.22 -7.17
C VAL A 83 4.21 0.92 -6.48
N PHE A 84 4.31 1.31 -5.22
CA PHE A 84 5.44 1.04 -4.34
C PHE A 84 5.14 -0.22 -3.54
N ASN A 85 5.64 -1.34 -4.05
CA ASN A 85 5.55 -2.63 -3.38
C ASN A 85 6.78 -2.86 -2.48
N SER A 86 6.58 -3.08 -1.18
CA SER A 86 7.66 -3.34 -0.22
C SER A 86 8.56 -4.51 -0.63
N ALA A 87 8.02 -5.55 -1.28
CA ALA A 87 8.81 -6.68 -1.77
C ALA A 87 9.80 -6.28 -2.88
N ARG A 88 9.53 -5.19 -3.61
CA ARG A 88 10.49 -4.60 -4.56
C ARG A 88 11.42 -3.60 -3.91
N LEU A 89 10.95 -2.87 -2.91
CA LEU A 89 11.73 -1.87 -2.19
C LEU A 89 12.79 -2.49 -1.25
N GLY A 90 12.55 -3.72 -0.77
CA GLY A 90 13.36 -4.39 0.25
C GLY A 90 13.07 -3.90 1.67
N PHE A 91 12.19 -2.92 1.83
CA PHE A 91 11.78 -2.35 3.12
C PHE A 91 10.27 -2.22 3.18
N ALA A 92 9.70 -2.54 4.33
CA ALA A 92 8.27 -2.47 4.59
C ALA A 92 7.96 -1.37 5.62
N LYS A 93 6.78 -0.76 5.52
CA LYS A 93 6.26 0.17 6.55
C LYS A 93 6.22 -0.55 7.90
N PRO A 94 6.59 0.08 9.03
CA PRO A 94 6.89 1.50 9.22
C PRO A 94 8.36 1.91 9.00
N ASP A 95 9.19 1.08 8.38
CA ASP A 95 10.60 1.45 8.15
C ASP A 95 10.71 2.73 7.31
N ARG A 96 11.39 3.75 7.85
CA ARG A 96 11.61 5.05 7.19
C ARG A 96 12.24 4.89 5.82
N ARG A 97 13.04 3.84 5.59
CA ARG A 97 13.65 3.55 4.29
C ARG A 97 12.61 3.28 3.21
N ALA A 98 11.47 2.65 3.54
CA ALA A 98 10.38 2.44 2.57
C ALA A 98 9.80 3.78 2.10
N PHE A 99 9.54 4.70 3.02
CA PHE A 99 9.02 6.03 2.72
C PHE A 99 10.06 6.91 2.01
N GLN A 100 11.33 6.84 2.40
CA GLN A 100 12.39 7.56 1.70
C GLN A 100 12.49 7.15 0.23
N ARG A 101 12.38 5.84 -0.08
CA ARG A 101 12.34 5.37 -1.48
C ARG A 101 11.16 5.92 -2.27
N VAL A 102 10.01 6.11 -1.62
CA VAL A 102 8.86 6.78 -2.24
C VAL A 102 9.19 8.22 -2.56
N LEU A 103 9.70 8.99 -1.60
CA LEU A 103 10.05 10.40 -1.79
C LEU A 103 11.11 10.58 -2.87
N ASP A 104 12.17 9.76 -2.85
CA ASP A 104 13.24 9.77 -3.86
C ASP A 104 12.68 9.52 -5.26
N ARG A 105 11.74 8.58 -5.40
CA ARG A 105 11.15 8.23 -6.69
C ARG A 105 10.14 9.26 -7.20
N LEU A 106 9.43 9.92 -6.30
CA LEU A 106 8.48 10.99 -6.60
C LEU A 106 9.16 12.33 -6.87
N GLU A 107 10.41 12.47 -6.43
CA GLU A 107 11.21 13.70 -6.46
C GLU A 107 10.48 14.86 -5.75
N LEU A 108 9.87 14.56 -4.60
CA LEU A 108 9.10 15.51 -3.79
C LEU A 108 9.64 15.61 -2.37
N PRO A 109 9.54 16.80 -1.74
CA PRO A 109 9.76 16.92 -0.31
C PRO A 109 8.65 16.19 0.47
N ALA A 110 9.00 15.64 1.64
CA ALA A 110 8.06 14.90 2.49
C ALA A 110 6.77 15.69 2.82
N ALA A 111 6.90 16.99 3.06
CA ALA A 111 5.78 17.88 3.38
C ALA A 111 4.74 17.99 2.25
N GLU A 112 5.09 17.65 1.01
CA GLU A 112 4.19 17.66 -0.15
C GLU A 112 3.58 16.29 -0.46
N VAL A 113 3.87 15.27 0.36
CA VAL A 113 3.34 13.91 0.17
C VAL A 113 2.49 13.51 1.37
N PHE A 114 1.18 13.57 1.18
CA PHE A 114 0.20 13.06 2.15
C PHE A 114 0.15 11.53 2.13
N PHE A 115 0.22 10.90 3.30
CA PHE A 115 0.14 9.44 3.43
C PHE A 115 -1.04 9.01 4.32
N THR A 116 -1.77 8.00 3.87
CA THR A 116 -2.87 7.40 4.62
C THR A 116 -2.74 5.88 4.65
N ASP A 117 -3.02 5.27 5.80
CA ASP A 117 -2.95 3.82 6.02
C ASP A 117 -3.97 3.42 7.11
N ASP A 118 -4.49 2.20 7.04
CA ASP A 118 -5.44 1.65 8.01
C ASP A 118 -4.77 1.25 9.33
N SER A 119 -3.44 1.11 9.33
CA SER A 119 -2.63 0.75 10.48
C SER A 119 -1.92 1.98 11.07
N PRO A 120 -2.28 2.43 12.29
CA PRO A 120 -1.64 3.58 12.94
C PRO A 120 -0.13 3.43 13.09
N SER A 121 0.34 2.20 13.37
CA SER A 121 1.77 1.94 13.55
C SER A 121 2.57 2.16 12.26
N LYS A 122 1.96 2.00 11.09
CA LYS A 122 2.61 2.25 9.79
C LYS A 122 2.82 3.74 9.53
N LEU A 123 1.99 4.62 10.09
CA LEU A 123 2.09 6.08 9.90
C LEU A 123 3.36 6.67 10.52
N ALA A 124 3.85 6.09 11.62
CA ALA A 124 5.03 6.58 12.33
C ALA A 124 6.28 6.71 11.44
N GLY A 125 6.43 5.85 10.42
CA GLY A 125 7.54 5.94 9.48
C GLY A 125 7.48 7.14 8.55
N ALA A 126 6.27 7.52 8.13
CA ALA A 126 6.01 8.71 7.31
C ALA A 126 6.14 9.99 8.15
N GLU A 127 5.58 9.99 9.36
CA GLU A 127 5.66 11.10 10.32
C GLU A 127 7.11 11.44 10.69
N ALA A 128 7.95 10.43 10.88
CA ALA A 128 9.37 10.61 11.17
C ALA A 128 10.15 11.29 10.01
N LEU A 129 9.59 11.35 8.81
CA LEU A 129 10.15 12.09 7.67
C LEU A 129 9.47 13.45 7.45
N GLY A 130 8.45 13.81 8.23
CA GLY A 130 7.70 15.06 8.10
C GLY A 130 6.58 15.00 7.05
N MET A 131 6.12 13.80 6.67
CA MET A 131 4.95 13.64 5.81
C MET A 131 3.66 13.93 6.60
N PRO A 132 2.70 14.69 6.04
CA PRO A 132 1.35 14.75 6.58
C PRO A 132 0.69 13.36 6.53
N THR A 133 0.17 12.90 7.67
CA THR A 133 -0.46 11.58 7.78
C THR A 133 -1.92 11.65 8.20
N HIS A 134 -2.68 10.62 7.84
CA HIS A 134 -4.03 10.39 8.34
C HIS A 134 -4.26 8.90 8.57
N HIS A 135 -4.83 8.54 9.71
CA HIS A 135 -5.25 7.16 9.99
C HIS A 135 -6.54 6.87 9.24
N PHE A 136 -6.47 6.01 8.22
CA PHE A 136 -7.62 5.67 7.40
C PHE A 136 -8.66 4.87 8.21
N ARG A 137 -9.88 5.40 8.28
CA ARG A 137 -11.05 4.74 8.90
C ARG A 137 -12.24 4.61 7.94
N GLY A 138 -12.00 4.85 6.66
CA GLY A 138 -13.02 4.84 5.62
C GLY A 138 -13.03 6.12 4.79
N ALA A 139 -13.69 6.05 3.64
CA ALA A 139 -13.72 7.15 2.67
C ALA A 139 -14.34 8.47 3.21
N PRO A 140 -15.40 8.48 4.05
CA PRO A 140 -15.92 9.73 4.63
C PRO A 140 -14.91 10.48 5.50
N ASP A 141 -14.15 9.75 6.32
CA ASP A 141 -13.12 10.31 7.20
C ASP A 141 -11.95 10.87 6.40
N LEU A 142 -11.44 10.09 5.43
CA LEU A 142 -10.38 10.52 4.53
C LEU A 142 -10.76 11.79 3.75
N ARG A 143 -11.98 11.87 3.23
CA ARG A 143 -12.45 13.08 2.52
C ARG A 143 -12.48 14.31 3.43
N THR A 144 -12.81 14.13 4.71
CA THR A 144 -12.78 15.23 5.68
C THR A 144 -11.35 15.70 5.92
N ALA A 145 -10.40 14.78 6.09
CA ALA A 145 -8.99 15.11 6.23
C ALA A 145 -8.41 15.83 5.00
N LEU A 146 -8.75 15.36 3.80
CA LEU A 146 -8.31 15.98 2.54
C LEU A 146 -8.85 17.40 2.36
N ARG A 147 -10.11 17.66 2.76
CA ARG A 147 -10.68 19.02 2.70
C ARG A 147 -9.99 20.02 3.63
N ILE A 148 -9.53 19.57 4.80
CA ILE A 148 -8.75 20.41 5.72
C ILE A 148 -7.44 20.86 5.07
N LEU A 149 -6.89 20.05 4.18
CA LEU A 149 -5.70 20.35 3.37
C LEU A 149 -6.01 21.11 2.08
N GLY A 150 -7.28 21.50 1.85
CA GLY A 150 -7.72 22.21 0.65
C GLY A 150 -7.89 21.33 -0.59
N ILE A 151 -7.96 20.00 -0.42
CA ILE A 151 -8.15 19.04 -1.52
C ILE A 151 -9.63 18.62 -1.58
N ASP A 152 -10.31 18.90 -2.69
CA ASP A 152 -11.68 18.43 -2.91
C ASP A 152 -11.67 16.99 -3.46
N ALA A 153 -12.17 16.06 -2.64
CA ALA A 153 -12.08 14.60 -2.84
C ALA A 153 -13.37 13.85 -2.45
#